data_AF-A0A2T4JDE7-F1
#
_entry.id   AF-A0A2T4JDE7-F1
#
_cell.length_a   1.000
_cell.length_b   1.000
_cell.length_c   1.000
_cell.angle_alpha   90.00
_cell.angle_beta   90.00
_cell.angle_gamma   90.00
#
_symmetry.space_group_name_H-M   'P 1'
#
loop_
_entity.id
_entity.type
_entity.pdbx_description
1 polymer ?
#
loop_
_entity_poly.entity_id
_entity_poly.type
_entity_poly.pdbx_seq_one_letter_code
_entity_poly.pdbx_strand_id
1 'polypeptide(L)'
;MSFQAVQWILVVNYNATAHRAVYGRLSGESKYSKDYIQLPRRSEFIHDLGVAFPTLGAGAPSTPITYRWPSGHTDGKIFSESADRPHLAWGTNKPPAAWRMAPNPDKTTIETIPGDPNFVTALQADGEFLQLSLQSFGQPYLIAVKLFGDGNTLHLRVHVNNPTPNFQWADLKSAPGLVQNLAMSTTQNSAVRWHLFDSPQDPAVVFFDPDAKFSPWSKVGSSLPGNSRGTIAPSSSSSQGATTPSSGSGQGGTKPSSGSGQGANTQQPNGTQGSGGPSPSGGQGKRVPLSIDRDSLAEELNSSEEEVKEFEVLIDAGNFEAPDKEGVSKTRGSAQQAFAKRVKDNYGWRCALTGISSREFLIASHIVPWSVDKTIRLDPANGICLSVLVDRAFEYGYIYINDDYTVHILPSAIAGDVALEEYLRPFDGATLRMPSKQRPNLDYLRRRREL
;
A
#
# COMPACT_ATOMS: atom_id res chain seq x y z
N MET A 1 -15.66 -28.54 -7.68
CA MET A 1 -14.95 -27.96 -6.53
C MET A 1 -14.53 -29.08 -5.63
N SER A 2 -13.22 -29.26 -5.41
CA SER A 2 -12.66 -30.33 -4.56
C SER A 2 -12.05 -29.68 -3.32
N PHE A 3 -12.90 -29.39 -2.34
CA PHE A 3 -12.49 -28.77 -1.09
C PHE A 3 -11.70 -29.77 -0.24
N GLN A 4 -10.48 -29.41 0.11
CA GLN A 4 -9.56 -30.24 0.90
C GLN A 4 -9.20 -29.53 2.21
N ALA A 5 -8.96 -30.32 3.26
CA ALA A 5 -8.63 -29.79 4.57
C ALA A 5 -7.26 -29.09 4.54
N VAL A 6 -7.21 -27.90 5.12
CA VAL A 6 -5.98 -27.10 5.22
C VAL A 6 -5.15 -27.55 6.42
N GLN A 7 -3.88 -27.84 6.18
CA GLN A 7 -2.90 -28.16 7.21
C GLN A 7 -2.20 -26.91 7.73
N TRP A 8 -1.80 -26.00 6.84
CA TRP A 8 -1.05 -24.82 7.23
C TRP A 8 -1.38 -23.63 6.35
N ILE A 9 -1.46 -22.45 6.96
CA ILE A 9 -1.76 -21.17 6.30
C ILE A 9 -0.63 -20.21 6.62
N LEU A 10 -0.11 -19.55 5.59
CA LEU A 10 0.78 -18.40 5.71
C LEU A 10 0.11 -17.19 5.06
N VAL A 11 0.00 -16.11 5.81
CA VAL A 11 -0.44 -14.82 5.30
C VAL A 11 0.75 -13.86 5.29
N VAL A 12 1.01 -13.26 4.13
CA VAL A 12 2.08 -12.28 3.92
C VAL A 12 1.48 -10.96 3.47
N ASN A 13 1.73 -9.91 4.24
CA ASN A 13 1.36 -8.53 3.88
C ASN A 13 2.19 -8.08 2.66
N TYR A 14 1.53 -7.60 1.61
CA TYR A 14 2.20 -7.00 0.46
C TYR A 14 2.69 -5.59 0.82
N ASN A 15 3.92 -5.51 1.30
CA ASN A 15 4.63 -4.26 1.61
C ASN A 15 5.78 -4.03 0.63
N ALA A 16 6.56 -2.95 0.81
CA ALA A 16 7.69 -2.62 -0.07
C ALA A 16 8.72 -3.77 -0.20
N THR A 17 8.91 -4.59 0.84
CA THR A 17 9.82 -5.75 0.76
C THR A 17 9.25 -6.86 -0.12
N ALA A 18 7.96 -7.16 0.03
CA ALA A 18 7.29 -8.13 -0.84
C ALA A 18 7.28 -7.65 -2.30
N HIS A 19 6.99 -6.36 -2.51
CA HIS A 19 7.01 -5.74 -3.82
C HIS A 19 8.38 -5.86 -4.52
N ARG A 20 9.46 -5.54 -3.81
CA ARG A 20 10.83 -5.71 -4.32
C ARG A 20 11.16 -7.16 -4.66
N ALA A 21 10.76 -8.10 -3.80
CA ALA A 21 10.97 -9.51 -4.07
C ALA A 21 10.24 -9.96 -5.34
N VAL A 22 9.04 -9.43 -5.61
CA VAL A 22 8.27 -9.75 -6.81
C VAL A 22 8.91 -9.22 -8.09
N TYR A 23 9.52 -8.03 -8.09
CA TYR A 23 10.35 -7.61 -9.23
C TYR A 23 11.63 -8.44 -9.37
N GLY A 24 12.10 -9.01 -8.26
CA GLY A 24 13.30 -9.83 -8.23
C GLY A 24 14.56 -8.98 -8.22
N ARG A 25 15.57 -9.47 -8.93
CA ARG A 25 16.88 -8.83 -9.08
C ARG A 25 16.92 -7.85 -10.23
N LEU A 26 17.19 -6.58 -9.92
CA LEU A 26 17.43 -5.53 -10.91
C LEU A 26 18.94 -5.24 -11.01
N SER A 27 19.42 -5.00 -12.23
CA SER A 27 20.86 -4.85 -12.49
C SER A 27 21.41 -3.57 -11.85
N GLY A 28 22.46 -3.71 -11.03
CA GLY A 28 23.08 -2.57 -10.34
C GLY A 28 22.30 -2.06 -9.13
N GLU A 29 21.21 -2.72 -8.74
CA GLU A 29 20.28 -2.24 -7.71
C GLU A 29 20.34 -3.12 -6.44
N SER A 30 21.05 -2.65 -5.41
CA SER A 30 21.26 -3.41 -4.17
C SER A 30 19.94 -3.75 -3.43
N LYS A 31 18.93 -2.88 -3.55
CA LYS A 31 17.58 -3.04 -2.95
C LYS A 31 16.75 -4.15 -3.59
N TYR A 32 16.98 -4.43 -4.87
CA TYR A 32 16.30 -5.44 -5.67
C TYR A 32 17.26 -6.59 -5.88
N SER A 33 17.42 -7.40 -4.83
CA SER A 33 18.43 -8.47 -4.76
C SER A 33 17.86 -9.81 -4.33
N LYS A 34 16.54 -9.89 -4.12
CA LYS A 34 15.87 -11.02 -3.51
C LYS A 34 14.85 -11.65 -4.46
N ASP A 35 14.85 -12.97 -4.49
CA ASP A 35 13.87 -13.82 -5.19
C ASP A 35 13.14 -14.71 -4.17
N TYR A 36 12.85 -14.15 -2.99
CA TYR A 36 12.30 -14.91 -1.87
C TYR A 36 11.51 -14.04 -0.87
N ILE A 37 10.61 -14.70 -0.12
CA ILE A 37 9.95 -14.14 1.06
C ILE A 37 10.70 -14.57 2.31
N GLN A 38 11.16 -13.62 3.12
CA GLN A 38 11.76 -13.91 4.43
C GLN A 38 10.70 -14.37 5.42
N LEU A 39 10.99 -15.46 6.12
CA LEU A 39 10.12 -16.04 7.14
C LEU A 39 10.59 -15.68 8.56
N PRO A 40 9.70 -15.75 9.57
CA PRO A 40 10.05 -15.50 10.97
C PRO A 40 11.10 -16.50 11.50
N ARG A 41 11.95 -16.04 12.43
CA ARG A 41 12.87 -16.89 13.22
C ARG A 41 12.25 -17.41 14.53
N ARG A 42 10.94 -17.23 14.73
CA ARG A 42 10.28 -17.60 16.00
C ARG A 42 10.28 -19.13 16.14
N SER A 43 10.63 -19.64 17.31
CA SER A 43 10.69 -21.10 17.55
C SER A 43 9.38 -21.80 17.20
N GLU A 44 8.25 -21.22 17.58
CA GLU A 44 6.90 -21.68 17.22
C GLU A 44 6.72 -21.76 15.70
N PHE A 45 7.13 -20.72 14.96
CA PHE A 45 7.06 -20.73 13.50
C PHE A 45 7.90 -21.85 12.89
N ILE A 46 9.14 -22.03 13.37
CA ILE A 46 10.07 -23.04 12.85
C ILE A 46 9.53 -24.45 13.13
N HIS A 47 8.97 -24.66 14.32
CA HIS A 47 8.30 -25.90 14.67
C HIS A 47 7.13 -26.20 13.73
N ASP A 48 6.19 -25.25 13.59
CA ASP A 48 5.01 -25.43 12.74
C ASP A 48 5.37 -25.64 11.27
N LEU A 49 6.39 -24.92 10.79
CA LEU A 49 6.92 -25.11 9.44
C LEU A 49 7.52 -26.52 9.27
N GLY A 50 8.21 -27.03 10.29
CA GLY A 50 8.73 -28.40 10.30
C GLY A 50 7.64 -29.47 10.31
N VAL A 51 6.51 -29.22 10.98
CA VAL A 51 5.33 -30.10 10.94
C VAL A 51 4.67 -30.08 9.55
N ALA A 52 4.50 -28.90 8.96
CA ALA A 52 3.93 -28.76 7.62
C ALA A 52 4.84 -29.33 6.51
N PHE A 53 6.16 -29.30 6.72
CA PHE A 53 7.18 -29.79 5.79
C PHE A 53 8.18 -30.71 6.51
N PRO A 54 7.85 -32.01 6.67
CA PRO A 54 8.62 -32.94 7.50
C PRO A 54 10.10 -33.07 7.14
N THR A 55 10.48 -32.87 5.88
CA THR A 55 11.89 -32.85 5.46
C THR A 55 12.68 -31.75 6.16
N LEU A 56 12.09 -30.56 6.34
CA LEU A 56 12.70 -29.49 7.13
C LEU A 56 12.69 -29.82 8.62
N GLY A 57 11.59 -30.39 9.12
CA GLY A 57 11.47 -30.83 10.52
C GLY A 57 12.52 -31.88 10.91
N ALA A 58 12.96 -32.70 9.95
CA ALA A 58 14.06 -33.64 10.10
C ALA A 58 15.46 -33.01 10.03
N GLY A 59 15.56 -31.68 9.92
CA GLY A 59 16.82 -30.94 9.92
C GLY A 59 17.45 -30.71 8.54
N ALA A 60 16.72 -30.95 7.44
CA ALA A 60 17.25 -30.62 6.12
C ALA A 60 17.47 -29.10 5.96
N PRO A 61 18.54 -28.66 5.27
CA PRO A 61 18.82 -27.23 5.06
C PRO A 61 17.78 -26.57 4.11
N SER A 62 17.11 -27.38 3.30
CA SER A 62 16.04 -26.93 2.42
C SER A 62 15.14 -28.06 1.99
N THR A 63 13.92 -27.74 1.55
CA THR A 63 12.99 -28.68 0.91
C THR A 63 12.44 -28.07 -0.40
N PRO A 64 12.42 -28.81 -1.52
CA PRO A 64 11.76 -28.34 -2.73
C PRO A 64 10.25 -28.27 -2.50
N ILE A 65 9.62 -27.25 -3.08
CA ILE A 65 8.18 -27.04 -3.03
C ILE A 65 7.65 -26.66 -4.41
N THR A 66 6.35 -26.83 -4.61
CA THR A 66 5.64 -26.34 -5.79
C THR A 66 4.68 -25.24 -5.37
N TYR A 67 4.86 -24.03 -5.89
CA TYR A 67 3.85 -22.98 -5.76
C TYR A 67 2.78 -23.20 -6.82
N ARG A 68 1.52 -23.31 -6.41
CA ARG A 68 0.39 -23.62 -7.30
C ARG A 68 -0.71 -22.56 -7.25
N TRP A 69 -1.34 -22.30 -8.39
CA TRP A 69 -2.57 -21.50 -8.53
C TRP A 69 -3.50 -22.21 -9.53
N PRO A 70 -4.76 -21.77 -9.74
CA PRO A 70 -5.76 -22.55 -10.49
C PRO A 70 -5.32 -23.04 -11.87
N SER A 71 -4.58 -22.21 -12.61
CA SER A 71 -4.18 -22.45 -13.99
C SER A 71 -2.67 -22.60 -14.18
N GLY A 72 -1.90 -22.84 -13.11
CA GLY A 72 -0.46 -22.99 -13.25
C GLY A 72 0.28 -23.25 -11.96
N HIS A 73 1.59 -23.42 -12.10
CA HIS A 73 2.50 -23.62 -10.99
C HIS A 73 3.90 -23.12 -11.34
N THR A 74 4.75 -23.00 -10.34
CA THR A 74 6.19 -22.85 -10.51
C THR A 74 6.93 -23.51 -9.36
N ASP A 75 8.16 -23.91 -9.62
CA ASP A 75 8.99 -24.57 -8.61
C ASP A 75 9.61 -23.55 -7.67
N GLY A 76 9.81 -24.00 -6.43
CA GLY A 76 10.40 -23.20 -5.38
C GLY A 76 11.15 -24.05 -4.38
N LYS A 77 11.64 -23.38 -3.35
CA LYS A 77 12.35 -24.04 -2.27
C LYS A 77 12.13 -23.29 -0.97
N ILE A 78 11.93 -24.01 0.12
CA ILE A 78 11.99 -23.45 1.46
C ILE A 78 13.37 -23.74 2.02
N PHE A 79 14.06 -22.72 2.50
CA PHE A 79 15.31 -22.87 3.23
C PHE A 79 15.03 -22.74 4.73
N SER A 80 15.56 -23.66 5.53
CA SER A 80 15.48 -23.58 7.00
C SER A 80 16.46 -22.51 7.51
N GLU A 81 17.72 -22.56 7.05
CA GLU A 81 18.73 -21.55 7.34
C GLU A 81 19.73 -21.45 6.17
N SER A 82 19.72 -20.31 5.46
CA SER A 82 20.81 -19.94 4.56
C SER A 82 21.26 -18.54 4.92
N ALA A 83 22.51 -18.45 5.39
CA ALA A 83 23.25 -17.26 5.85
C ALA A 83 22.63 -16.42 6.97
N ASP A 84 21.29 -16.34 7.11
CA ASP A 84 20.65 -15.60 8.19
C ASP A 84 19.20 -16.01 8.50
N ARG A 85 18.29 -16.27 7.55
CA ARG A 85 16.85 -16.48 7.89
C ARG A 85 16.19 -17.57 7.05
N PRO A 86 15.19 -18.31 7.61
CA PRO A 86 14.34 -19.16 6.80
C PRO A 86 13.61 -18.31 5.75
N HIS A 87 13.41 -18.86 4.57
CA HIS A 87 12.76 -18.13 3.47
C HIS A 87 12.14 -19.05 2.43
N LEU A 88 11.11 -18.53 1.77
CA LEU A 88 10.43 -19.13 0.61
C LEU A 88 11.03 -18.55 -0.67
N ALA A 89 11.87 -19.31 -1.37
CA ALA A 89 12.53 -18.91 -2.62
C ALA A 89 11.80 -19.44 -3.86
N TRP A 90 11.98 -18.72 -4.97
CA TRP A 90 11.63 -19.14 -6.33
C TRP A 90 12.83 -18.97 -7.26
N GLY A 91 12.69 -19.36 -8.54
CA GLY A 91 13.75 -19.18 -9.52
C GLY A 91 14.08 -17.70 -9.74
N THR A 92 15.34 -17.36 -10.00
CA THR A 92 15.79 -15.96 -10.19
C THR A 92 14.89 -15.22 -11.18
N ASN A 93 14.34 -14.07 -10.75
CA ASN A 93 13.43 -13.23 -11.53
C ASN A 93 12.18 -13.96 -12.05
N LYS A 94 11.77 -15.06 -11.41
CA LYS A 94 10.58 -15.86 -11.74
C LYS A 94 9.66 -16.00 -10.53
N PRO A 95 9.11 -14.88 -10.00
CA PRO A 95 8.14 -14.95 -8.92
C PRO A 95 6.93 -15.79 -9.34
N PRO A 96 6.23 -16.45 -8.39
CA PRO A 96 4.95 -17.08 -8.69
C PRO A 96 3.98 -16.06 -9.31
N ALA A 97 3.34 -16.42 -10.43
CA ALA A 97 2.47 -15.50 -11.16
C ALA A 97 1.31 -14.99 -10.28
N ALA A 98 0.78 -15.83 -9.39
CA ALA A 98 -0.24 -15.41 -8.43
C ALA A 98 0.21 -14.27 -7.49
N TRP A 99 1.51 -14.05 -7.32
CA TRP A 99 2.09 -12.97 -6.52
C TRP A 99 2.65 -11.81 -7.36
N ARG A 100 2.64 -11.94 -8.69
CA ARG A 100 3.08 -10.90 -9.62
C ARG A 100 1.99 -9.86 -9.85
N MET A 101 2.40 -8.66 -10.26
CA MET A 101 1.49 -7.61 -10.71
C MET A 101 1.11 -7.81 -12.18
N ALA A 102 -0.05 -7.28 -12.58
CA ALA A 102 -0.46 -7.17 -13.98
C ALA A 102 -1.08 -5.79 -14.23
N PRO A 103 -0.94 -5.21 -15.45
CA PRO A 103 -1.45 -3.86 -15.72
C PRO A 103 -2.96 -3.71 -15.50
N ASN A 104 -3.74 -4.73 -15.83
CA ASN A 104 -5.21 -4.72 -15.69
C ASN A 104 -5.69 -6.10 -15.18
N PRO A 105 -5.52 -6.42 -13.89
CA PRO A 105 -5.95 -7.69 -13.34
C PRO A 105 -7.47 -7.74 -13.23
N ASP A 106 -8.05 -8.91 -13.46
CA ASP A 106 -9.46 -9.18 -13.24
C ASP A 106 -9.70 -10.59 -12.67
N LYS A 107 -10.95 -11.00 -12.56
CA LYS A 107 -11.32 -12.32 -12.02
C LYS A 107 -10.81 -13.51 -12.85
N THR A 108 -10.37 -13.28 -14.09
CA THR A 108 -9.91 -14.29 -15.06
C THR A 108 -8.39 -14.33 -15.21
N THR A 109 -7.68 -13.24 -14.90
CA THR A 109 -6.20 -13.22 -14.87
C THR A 109 -5.65 -14.14 -13.77
N ILE A 110 -4.36 -14.45 -13.78
CA ILE A 110 -3.74 -15.16 -12.65
C ILE A 110 -3.44 -14.16 -11.53
N GLU A 111 -2.83 -13.04 -11.90
CA GLU A 111 -2.44 -11.91 -11.07
C GLU A 111 -3.68 -11.21 -10.49
N THR A 112 -3.49 -10.57 -9.34
CA THR A 112 -4.54 -9.79 -8.66
C THR A 112 -4.10 -8.35 -8.37
N ILE A 113 -2.80 -8.11 -8.25
CA ILE A 113 -2.26 -6.80 -7.88
C ILE A 113 -2.08 -5.98 -9.17
N PRO A 114 -2.69 -4.79 -9.29
CA PRO A 114 -2.49 -3.95 -10.45
C PRO A 114 -1.08 -3.35 -10.45
N GLY A 115 -0.49 -3.25 -11.63
CA GLY A 115 0.75 -2.52 -11.87
C GLY A 115 1.59 -3.07 -13.03
N ASP A 116 2.62 -2.34 -13.44
CA ASP A 116 3.54 -2.77 -14.50
C ASP A 116 4.68 -3.63 -13.93
N PRO A 117 4.71 -4.95 -14.19
CA PRO A 117 5.70 -5.83 -13.60
C PRO A 117 7.03 -5.88 -14.35
N ASN A 118 7.29 -4.95 -15.29
CA ASN A 118 8.44 -5.00 -16.20
C ASN A 118 9.45 -3.86 -16.03
N PHE A 119 9.32 -3.04 -15.00
CA PHE A 119 10.34 -2.04 -14.69
C PHE A 119 11.69 -2.68 -14.38
N VAL A 120 12.74 -2.05 -14.93
CA VAL A 120 14.12 -2.53 -14.84
C VAL A 120 15.00 -1.70 -13.92
N THR A 121 14.46 -0.61 -13.35
CA THR A 121 15.16 0.29 -12.42
C THR A 121 14.43 0.34 -11.09
N ALA A 122 15.17 0.54 -9.99
CA ALA A 122 14.56 0.62 -8.66
C ALA A 122 13.66 1.83 -8.52
N LEU A 123 13.98 2.96 -9.18
CA LEU A 123 13.18 4.17 -9.14
C LEU A 123 11.77 3.94 -9.71
N GLN A 124 11.68 3.28 -10.86
CA GLN A 124 10.38 3.01 -11.49
C GLN A 124 9.58 1.99 -10.68
N ALA A 125 10.22 0.92 -10.23
CA ALA A 125 9.56 -0.10 -9.41
C ALA A 125 9.09 0.47 -8.05
N ASP A 126 9.93 1.19 -7.31
CA ASP A 126 9.52 1.85 -6.06
C ASP A 126 8.42 2.90 -6.31
N GLY A 127 8.44 3.59 -7.46
CA GLY A 127 7.37 4.48 -7.91
C GLY A 127 6.04 3.77 -8.13
N GLU A 128 6.07 2.55 -8.68
CA GLU A 128 4.89 1.70 -8.87
C GLU A 128 4.27 1.31 -7.52
N PHE A 129 5.08 0.93 -6.54
CA PHE A 129 4.59 0.66 -5.19
C PHE A 129 3.88 1.86 -4.57
N LEU A 130 4.44 3.06 -4.77
CA LEU A 130 3.82 4.29 -4.28
C LEU A 130 2.48 4.54 -4.97
N GLN A 131 2.39 4.36 -6.29
CA GLN A 131 1.13 4.49 -7.02
C GLN A 131 0.08 3.50 -6.52
N LEU A 132 0.46 2.23 -6.34
CA LEU A 132 -0.43 1.19 -5.79
C LEU A 132 -0.99 1.61 -4.42
N SER A 133 -0.16 2.19 -3.55
CA SER A 133 -0.60 2.67 -2.23
C SER A 133 -1.53 3.89 -2.30
N LEU A 134 -1.42 4.71 -3.34
CA LEU A 134 -2.23 5.92 -3.54
C LEU A 134 -3.57 5.65 -4.24
N GLN A 135 -3.64 4.62 -5.09
CA GLN A 135 -4.83 4.29 -5.90
C GLN A 135 -6.04 3.79 -5.09
N SER A 136 -5.93 3.71 -3.76
CA SER A 136 -6.99 3.18 -2.88
C SER A 136 -7.44 1.76 -3.27
N PHE A 137 -6.58 1.00 -3.95
CA PHE A 137 -6.81 -0.38 -4.41
C PHE A 137 -7.24 -1.33 -3.26
N GLY A 138 -6.81 -1.01 -2.04
CA GLY A 138 -6.91 -1.86 -0.86
C GLY A 138 -5.54 -2.44 -0.49
N GLN A 139 -5.45 -3.14 0.63
CA GLN A 139 -4.20 -3.77 1.09
C GLN A 139 -4.14 -5.23 0.61
N PRO A 140 -3.20 -5.60 -0.29
CA PRO A 140 -3.05 -6.98 -0.73
C PRO A 140 -2.33 -7.86 0.31
N TYR A 141 -2.72 -9.13 0.34
CA TYR A 141 -2.12 -10.19 1.14
C TYR A 141 -1.91 -11.45 0.30
N LEU A 142 -0.71 -12.01 0.32
CA LEU A 142 -0.48 -13.38 -0.17
C LEU A 142 -1.03 -14.33 0.88
N ILE A 143 -1.77 -15.31 0.43
CA ILE A 143 -2.20 -16.44 1.24
C ILE A 143 -1.61 -17.69 0.60
N ALA A 144 -0.63 -18.28 1.28
CA ALA A 144 -0.08 -19.58 0.91
C ALA A 144 -0.71 -20.66 1.78
N VAL A 145 -1.26 -21.68 1.14
CA VAL A 145 -2.05 -22.74 1.79
C VAL A 145 -1.38 -24.08 1.52
N LYS A 146 -1.11 -24.84 2.58
CA LYS A 146 -0.71 -26.24 2.53
C LYS A 146 -1.91 -27.10 2.88
N LEU A 147 -2.22 -28.08 2.04
CA LEU A 147 -3.30 -29.05 2.28
C LEU A 147 -2.74 -30.32 2.94
N PHE A 148 -3.56 -30.98 3.76
CA PHE A 148 -3.22 -32.30 4.29
C PHE A 148 -3.00 -33.30 3.15
N GLY A 149 -1.91 -34.08 3.24
CA GLY A 149 -1.59 -35.13 2.25
C GLY A 149 -1.10 -34.65 0.88
N ASP A 150 -1.09 -33.33 0.62
CA ASP A 150 -0.75 -32.77 -0.70
C ASP A 150 0.75 -32.46 -0.86
N GLY A 151 1.60 -33.45 -0.55
CA GLY A 151 3.05 -33.39 -0.75
C GLY A 151 3.71 -32.11 -0.23
N ASN A 152 4.55 -31.46 -1.05
CA ASN A 152 5.21 -30.19 -0.76
C ASN A 152 4.62 -29.03 -1.59
N THR A 153 3.30 -29.05 -1.81
CA THR A 153 2.60 -28.02 -2.61
C THR A 153 2.12 -26.87 -1.71
N LEU A 154 2.38 -25.63 -2.14
CA LEU A 154 1.81 -24.41 -1.56
C LEU A 154 0.87 -23.73 -2.56
N HIS A 155 -0.41 -23.69 -2.24
CA HIS A 155 -1.43 -23.02 -3.06
C HIS A 155 -1.46 -21.54 -2.74
N LEU A 156 -1.29 -20.69 -3.75
CA LEU A 156 -1.18 -19.25 -3.60
C LEU A 156 -2.46 -18.55 -4.04
N ARG A 157 -2.95 -17.63 -3.21
CA ARG A 157 -4.02 -16.67 -3.55
C ARG A 157 -3.64 -15.29 -3.07
N VAL A 158 -4.11 -14.26 -3.76
CA VAL A 158 -4.07 -12.90 -3.24
C VAL A 158 -5.48 -12.50 -2.86
N HIS A 159 -5.63 -12.03 -1.62
CA HIS A 159 -6.83 -11.37 -1.15
C HIS A 159 -6.51 -9.92 -0.82
N VAL A 160 -7.48 -9.04 -0.98
CA VAL A 160 -7.34 -7.60 -0.81
C VAL A 160 -8.28 -7.14 0.29
N ASN A 161 -7.74 -6.48 1.32
CA ASN A 161 -8.56 -5.86 2.35
C ASN A 161 -9.07 -4.50 1.86
N ASN A 162 -10.38 -4.27 2.02
CA ASN A 162 -11.09 -3.08 1.56
C ASN A 162 -10.82 -2.74 0.07
N PRO A 163 -11.10 -3.67 -0.86
CA PRO A 163 -10.83 -3.43 -2.27
C PRO A 163 -11.78 -2.37 -2.86
N THR A 164 -11.32 -1.68 -3.91
CA THR A 164 -12.22 -0.86 -4.74
C THR A 164 -13.30 -1.73 -5.41
N PRO A 165 -14.42 -1.15 -5.90
CA PRO A 165 -15.51 -1.91 -6.51
C PRO A 165 -15.09 -2.89 -7.62
N ASN A 166 -14.08 -2.54 -8.42
CA ASN A 166 -13.58 -3.38 -9.52
C ASN A 166 -12.80 -4.62 -9.04
N PHE A 167 -12.42 -4.68 -7.76
CA PHE A 167 -11.65 -5.76 -7.15
C PHE A 167 -12.40 -6.49 -6.05
N GLN A 168 -13.73 -6.31 -5.94
CA GLN A 168 -14.58 -7.02 -4.98
C GLN A 168 -14.49 -8.55 -5.11
N TRP A 169 -14.11 -9.06 -6.29
CA TRP A 169 -13.85 -10.47 -6.51
C TRP A 169 -12.63 -11.01 -5.73
N ALA A 170 -11.75 -10.14 -5.25
CA ALA A 170 -10.58 -10.47 -4.44
C ALA A 170 -10.74 -10.09 -2.96
N ASP A 171 -11.94 -9.71 -2.52
CA ASP A 171 -12.15 -9.20 -1.16
C ASP A 171 -11.78 -10.26 -0.10
N LEU A 172 -10.92 -9.85 0.83
CA LEU A 172 -10.50 -10.63 1.99
C LEU A 172 -11.69 -11.11 2.84
N LYS A 173 -12.82 -10.40 2.84
CA LYS A 173 -14.05 -10.82 3.52
C LYS A 173 -14.61 -12.15 3.02
N SER A 174 -14.23 -12.59 1.81
CA SER A 174 -14.59 -13.91 1.28
C SER A 174 -13.81 -15.06 1.92
N ALA A 175 -12.68 -14.78 2.59
CA ALA A 175 -11.90 -15.77 3.31
C ALA A 175 -12.50 -16.10 4.70
N PRO A 176 -12.19 -17.26 5.30
CA PRO A 176 -12.64 -17.59 6.65
C PRO A 176 -12.14 -16.58 7.68
N GLY A 177 -12.88 -16.40 8.78
CA GLY A 177 -12.52 -15.42 9.83
C GLY A 177 -11.11 -15.60 10.39
N LEU A 178 -10.63 -16.85 10.50
CA LEU A 178 -9.23 -17.14 10.85
C LEU A 178 -8.24 -16.44 9.89
N VAL A 179 -8.44 -16.58 8.59
CA VAL A 179 -7.58 -16.00 7.55
C VAL A 179 -7.64 -14.47 7.58
N GLN A 180 -8.83 -13.91 7.77
CA GLN A 180 -9.02 -12.46 7.94
C GLN A 180 -8.23 -11.95 9.16
N ASN A 181 -8.34 -12.65 10.30
CA ASN A 181 -7.62 -12.29 11.54
C ASN A 181 -6.10 -12.39 11.38
N LEU A 182 -5.59 -13.42 10.69
CA LEU A 182 -4.18 -13.53 10.35
C LEU A 182 -3.73 -12.33 9.50
N ALA A 183 -4.47 -11.96 8.46
CA ALA A 183 -4.14 -10.81 7.62
C ALA A 183 -4.15 -9.49 8.39
N MET A 184 -5.21 -9.20 9.14
CA MET A 184 -5.37 -7.97 9.92
C MET A 184 -4.37 -7.84 11.07
N SER A 185 -3.85 -8.96 11.58
CA SER A 185 -2.84 -8.95 12.64
C SER A 185 -1.39 -8.81 12.12
N THR A 186 -1.17 -8.85 10.80
CA THR A 186 0.14 -8.48 10.23
C THR A 186 0.42 -7.00 10.47
N THR A 187 1.69 -6.65 10.60
CA THR A 187 2.14 -5.25 10.72
C THR A 187 3.33 -4.99 9.81
N GLN A 188 3.76 -3.74 9.67
CA GLN A 188 4.99 -3.42 8.94
C GLN A 188 6.21 -4.18 9.48
N ASN A 189 6.29 -4.37 10.79
CA ASN A 189 7.39 -5.07 11.47
C ASN A 189 7.18 -6.59 11.58
N SER A 190 6.00 -7.07 11.19
CA SER A 190 5.62 -8.47 11.28
C SER A 190 4.68 -8.80 10.14
N ALA A 191 5.24 -8.74 8.93
CA ALA A 191 4.50 -8.91 7.68
C ALA A 191 3.97 -10.33 7.48
N VAL A 192 4.34 -11.28 8.34
CA VAL A 192 3.99 -12.69 8.22
C VAL A 192 3.20 -13.15 9.45
N ARG A 193 2.08 -13.82 9.20
CA ARG A 193 1.26 -14.53 10.18
C ARG A 193 0.96 -15.92 9.65
N TRP A 194 0.79 -16.89 10.53
CA TRP A 194 0.53 -18.26 10.12
C TRP A 194 -0.38 -18.97 11.11
N HIS A 195 -0.89 -20.12 10.68
CA HIS A 195 -1.61 -21.04 11.55
C HIS A 195 -1.39 -22.47 11.04
N LEU A 196 -1.21 -23.40 11.98
CA LEU A 196 -1.12 -24.84 11.73
C LEU A 196 -2.37 -25.51 12.31
N PHE A 197 -2.93 -26.44 11.56
CA PHE A 197 -3.90 -27.41 12.06
C PHE A 197 -3.18 -28.76 12.23
N ASP A 198 -3.31 -29.37 13.40
CA ASP A 198 -2.66 -30.66 13.69
C ASP A 198 -3.39 -31.84 13.03
N SER A 199 -4.69 -31.69 12.76
CA SER A 199 -5.54 -32.76 12.25
C SER A 199 -6.57 -32.24 11.24
N PRO A 200 -6.86 -33.00 10.16
CA PRO A 200 -7.97 -32.69 9.27
C PRO A 200 -9.35 -32.90 9.92
N GLN A 201 -9.40 -33.45 11.15
CA GLN A 201 -10.61 -33.58 11.96
C GLN A 201 -10.78 -32.44 12.97
N ASP A 202 -9.86 -31.48 13.03
CA ASP A 202 -10.01 -30.30 13.89
C ASP A 202 -11.33 -29.58 13.57
N PRO A 203 -12.22 -29.33 14.57
CA PRO A 203 -13.49 -28.66 14.34
C PRO A 203 -13.36 -27.22 13.80
N ALA A 204 -12.20 -26.59 13.97
CA ALA A 204 -11.87 -25.28 13.43
C ALA A 204 -11.20 -25.33 12.04
N VAL A 205 -10.91 -26.53 11.51
CA VAL A 205 -10.25 -26.69 10.21
C VAL A 205 -11.07 -26.00 9.11
N VAL A 206 -10.36 -25.30 8.24
CA VAL A 206 -10.94 -24.69 7.05
C VAL A 206 -10.62 -25.52 5.83
N PHE A 207 -11.48 -25.45 4.81
CA PHE A 207 -11.29 -26.19 3.57
C PHE A 207 -10.99 -25.24 2.43
N PHE A 208 -10.15 -25.70 1.51
CA PHE A 208 -9.66 -24.92 0.38
C PHE A 208 -9.80 -25.71 -0.93
N ASP A 209 -10.32 -25.05 -1.97
CA ASP A 209 -10.38 -25.58 -3.33
C ASP A 209 -9.16 -25.06 -4.13
N PRO A 210 -8.21 -25.95 -4.49
CA PRO A 210 -7.00 -25.55 -5.18
C PRO A 210 -7.23 -25.07 -6.61
N ASP A 211 -8.38 -25.38 -7.21
CA ASP A 211 -8.74 -25.04 -8.59
C ASP A 211 -9.58 -23.76 -8.68
N ALA A 212 -10.07 -23.24 -7.55
CA ALA A 212 -10.88 -22.03 -7.52
C ALA A 212 -10.00 -20.77 -7.33
N LYS A 213 -10.09 -19.78 -8.22
CA LYS A 213 -9.54 -18.42 -7.96
C LYS A 213 -10.48 -17.65 -7.02
N PHE A 214 -11.75 -17.64 -7.38
CA PHE A 214 -12.82 -16.93 -6.68
C PHE A 214 -13.48 -17.83 -5.65
N SER A 215 -13.65 -17.32 -4.42
CA SER A 215 -14.22 -18.08 -3.31
C SER A 215 -13.58 -19.46 -3.10
N PRO A 216 -12.25 -19.54 -2.92
CA PRO A 216 -11.55 -20.82 -2.79
C PRO A 216 -11.79 -21.49 -1.44
N TRP A 217 -12.61 -20.92 -0.56
CA TRP A 217 -12.76 -21.34 0.82
C TRP A 217 -14.14 -21.94 1.07
N SER A 218 -14.19 -22.96 1.93
CA SER A 218 -15.43 -23.54 2.45
C SER A 218 -15.28 -23.88 3.93
N LYS A 219 -16.41 -23.86 4.65
CA LYS A 219 -16.53 -24.40 6.02
C LYS A 219 -16.80 -25.91 6.05
N VAL A 220 -17.13 -26.50 4.90
CA VAL A 220 -17.47 -27.92 4.76
C VAL A 220 -16.54 -28.54 3.73
N GLY A 221 -15.88 -29.62 4.11
CA GLY A 221 -15.05 -30.40 3.20
C GLY A 221 -15.86 -31.21 2.21
N SER A 222 -15.21 -31.63 1.12
CA SER A 222 -15.73 -32.71 0.30
C SER A 222 -15.88 -33.94 1.21
N SER A 223 -17.07 -34.54 1.29
CA SER A 223 -17.26 -35.79 2.03
C SER A 223 -16.22 -36.82 1.56
N LEU A 224 -15.34 -37.26 2.46
CA LEU A 224 -14.46 -38.40 2.19
C LEU A 224 -15.32 -39.58 1.69
N PRO A 225 -14.97 -40.28 0.61
CA PRO A 225 -15.68 -41.49 0.23
C PRO A 225 -15.34 -42.57 1.26
N GLY A 226 -16.24 -42.75 2.23
CA GLY A 226 -16.04 -43.66 3.36
C GLY A 226 -17.35 -44.26 3.85
N ASN A 227 -17.64 -45.46 3.36
CA ASN A 227 -18.50 -46.48 3.98
C ASN A 227 -19.99 -46.17 4.18
N SER A 228 -20.76 -46.19 3.09
CA SER A 228 -22.17 -46.62 3.17
C SER A 228 -22.21 -48.14 3.34
N ARG A 229 -22.12 -48.63 4.59
CA ARG A 229 -22.64 -49.96 4.92
C ARG A 229 -24.14 -49.93 4.67
N GLY A 230 -24.57 -50.81 3.77
CA GLY A 230 -25.97 -50.96 3.40
C GLY A 230 -26.84 -51.33 4.58
N THR A 231 -28.00 -50.68 4.64
CA THR A 231 -29.20 -51.26 5.23
C THR A 231 -30.32 -51.12 4.21
N ILE A 232 -30.82 -52.28 3.81
CA ILE A 232 -31.91 -52.51 2.88
C ILE A 232 -33.22 -52.01 3.49
N ALA A 233 -33.96 -51.26 2.67
CA ALA A 233 -35.42 -51.03 2.50
C ALA A 233 -36.44 -51.70 3.47
N PRO A 234 -37.72 -51.23 3.57
CA PRO A 234 -38.60 -51.16 2.40
C PRO A 234 -39.63 -50.00 2.30
N SER A 235 -39.84 -49.61 1.03
CA SER A 235 -41.07 -49.21 0.33
C SER A 235 -42.30 -48.64 1.07
N SER A 236 -42.83 -47.53 0.53
CA SER A 236 -44.26 -47.43 0.21
C SER A 236 -44.51 -46.48 -0.97
N SER A 237 -45.45 -46.90 -1.80
CA SER A 237 -45.86 -46.49 -3.13
C SER A 237 -46.81 -45.28 -3.22
N SER A 238 -47.13 -44.91 -4.47
CA SER A 238 -48.32 -44.18 -4.99
C SER A 238 -48.26 -42.64 -4.98
N SER A 239 -48.78 -41.89 -5.97
CA SER A 239 -49.34 -42.16 -7.31
C SER A 239 -49.68 -40.82 -7.97
N GLN A 240 -49.41 -40.72 -9.28
CA GLN A 240 -50.21 -40.12 -10.37
C GLN A 240 -50.76 -38.66 -10.36
N GLY A 241 -50.55 -38.03 -11.53
CA GLY A 241 -51.51 -37.19 -12.27
C GLY A 241 -51.48 -35.68 -11.98
N ALA A 242 -51.79 -34.74 -12.88
CA ALA A 242 -51.95 -34.68 -14.33
C ALA A 242 -52.20 -33.18 -14.66
N THR A 243 -51.94 -32.78 -15.91
CA THR A 243 -52.64 -31.73 -16.70
C THR A 243 -52.58 -30.23 -16.30
N THR A 244 -51.98 -29.45 -17.23
CA THR A 244 -52.31 -28.06 -17.66
C THR A 244 -53.68 -28.03 -18.40
N PRO A 245 -54.27 -26.90 -18.90
CA PRO A 245 -53.68 -25.57 -19.26
C PRO A 245 -54.59 -24.30 -19.14
N SER A 246 -54.07 -23.18 -19.69
CA SER A 246 -54.74 -21.93 -20.14
C SER A 246 -54.98 -20.84 -19.08
N SER A 247 -55.03 -19.53 -19.34
CA SER A 247 -54.81 -18.64 -20.50
C SER A 247 -55.01 -17.17 -20.03
N GLY A 248 -54.60 -16.19 -20.84
CA GLY A 248 -55.06 -14.78 -20.78
C GLY A 248 -54.02 -13.77 -20.27
N SER A 249 -53.29 -13.02 -21.11
CA SER A 249 -53.67 -11.86 -21.96
C SER A 249 -53.86 -10.54 -21.19
N GLY A 250 -53.03 -9.53 -21.51
CA GLY A 250 -53.21 -8.14 -21.08
C GLY A 250 -52.14 -7.20 -21.63
N GLN A 251 -52.39 -6.64 -22.81
CA GLN A 251 -51.62 -5.55 -23.44
C GLN A 251 -51.90 -4.20 -22.75
N GLY A 252 -50.96 -3.26 -22.89
CA GLY A 252 -51.22 -1.83 -22.69
C GLY A 252 -49.94 -1.00 -22.78
N GLY A 253 -49.67 -0.41 -23.94
CA GLY A 253 -48.63 0.60 -24.12
C GLY A 253 -49.24 1.97 -24.40
N THR A 254 -48.48 3.05 -24.14
CA THR A 254 -48.57 4.34 -24.85
C THR A 254 -47.38 5.26 -24.48
N LYS A 255 -46.63 5.69 -25.51
CA LYS A 255 -45.96 7.02 -25.68
C LYS A 255 -46.91 7.87 -26.57
N PRO A 256 -46.79 9.20 -26.80
CA PRO A 256 -45.58 9.99 -27.15
C PRO A 256 -45.56 11.36 -26.38
N SER A 257 -44.76 12.41 -26.59
CA SER A 257 -44.27 13.10 -27.80
C SER A 257 -43.19 14.16 -27.49
N SER A 258 -42.57 14.63 -28.58
CA SER A 258 -41.56 15.68 -28.78
C SER A 258 -41.99 17.13 -28.52
N GLY A 259 -41.00 18.03 -28.34
CA GLY A 259 -41.15 19.48 -28.50
C GLY A 259 -39.80 20.21 -28.57
N SER A 260 -39.53 20.83 -29.73
CA SER A 260 -38.37 21.64 -30.11
C SER A 260 -38.61 23.14 -29.87
N GLY A 261 -37.54 23.93 -29.64
CA GLY A 261 -37.61 25.40 -29.68
C GLY A 261 -36.22 26.05 -29.83
N GLN A 262 -36.04 26.79 -30.93
CA GLN A 262 -34.89 27.64 -31.28
C GLN A 262 -35.14 29.12 -30.90
N GLY A 263 -34.06 29.92 -30.85
CA GLY A 263 -34.04 31.39 -30.92
C GLY A 263 -33.40 32.04 -29.68
N ALA A 264 -32.59 33.09 -29.73
CA ALA A 264 -32.12 33.93 -30.81
C ALA A 264 -30.86 34.72 -30.37
N ASN A 265 -30.18 35.23 -31.39
CA ASN A 265 -28.99 36.08 -31.45
C ASN A 265 -29.22 37.50 -30.88
N THR A 266 -28.23 38.11 -30.21
CA THR A 266 -28.08 39.58 -30.25
C THR A 266 -26.64 40.04 -29.99
N GLN A 267 -26.28 41.07 -30.75
CA GLN A 267 -24.96 41.60 -31.02
C GLN A 267 -24.38 42.51 -29.91
N GLN A 268 -23.05 42.56 -29.91
CA GLN A 268 -22.14 43.61 -29.43
C GLN A 268 -22.47 45.00 -30.07
N PRO A 269 -21.95 46.13 -29.53
CA PRO A 269 -20.62 46.61 -29.96
C PRO A 269 -19.80 47.49 -28.98
N ASN A 270 -18.49 47.55 -29.29
CA ASN A 270 -17.47 48.62 -29.10
C ASN A 270 -17.34 49.31 -27.73
N GLY A 271 -16.17 49.52 -27.13
CA GLY A 271 -14.78 49.62 -27.61
C GLY A 271 -14.11 50.78 -26.86
N THR A 272 -12.83 50.67 -26.47
CA THR A 272 -11.73 51.67 -26.64
C THR A 272 -10.46 51.19 -25.92
N GLN A 273 -9.33 51.53 -26.54
CA GLN A 273 -7.96 51.02 -26.45
C GLN A 273 -7.09 51.61 -25.33
N GLY A 274 -5.96 50.94 -25.09
CA GLY A 274 -4.72 51.44 -24.47
C GLY A 274 -4.25 50.54 -23.33
N SER A 275 -3.02 50.02 -23.23
CA SER A 275 -1.74 50.17 -23.94
C SER A 275 -0.82 49.03 -23.45
N GLY A 276 0.08 48.55 -24.31
CA GLY A 276 0.79 47.27 -24.16
C GLY A 276 1.96 47.18 -23.15
N GLY A 277 2.28 45.92 -22.84
CA GLY A 277 3.46 45.38 -22.14
C GLY A 277 3.31 43.85 -22.11
N PRO A 278 4.38 43.05 -22.27
CA PRO A 278 4.30 41.76 -22.96
C PRO A 278 3.57 40.67 -22.16
N SER A 279 2.61 40.02 -22.80
CA SER A 279 2.03 38.75 -22.35
C SER A 279 3.12 37.65 -22.36
N PRO A 280 3.28 36.87 -21.30
CA PRO A 280 3.98 35.61 -21.39
C PRO A 280 3.12 34.66 -22.23
N SER A 281 3.65 34.28 -23.38
CA SER A 281 3.13 33.21 -24.22
C SER A 281 2.90 31.95 -23.41
N GLY A 282 1.78 31.30 -23.72
CA GLY A 282 1.27 30.13 -23.02
C GLY A 282 2.30 29.01 -22.87
N GLY A 283 2.46 28.60 -21.62
CA GLY A 283 2.83 27.25 -21.24
C GLY A 283 1.96 26.90 -20.04
N GLN A 284 0.89 26.14 -20.25
CA GLN A 284 0.29 25.38 -19.16
C GLN A 284 1.28 24.28 -18.77
N GLY A 285 2.38 24.67 -18.14
CA GLY A 285 3.19 23.75 -17.37
C GLY A 285 2.32 23.32 -16.22
N LYS A 286 1.79 22.09 -16.27
CA LYS A 286 1.35 21.41 -15.05
C LYS A 286 2.53 21.50 -14.09
N ARG A 287 2.42 22.32 -13.04
CA ARG A 287 3.34 22.22 -11.89
C ARG A 287 3.26 20.76 -11.46
N VAL A 288 4.33 20.03 -11.73
CA VAL A 288 4.45 18.63 -11.32
C VAL A 288 4.44 18.68 -9.79
N PRO A 289 3.62 17.88 -9.09
CA PRO A 289 3.75 17.77 -7.65
C PRO A 289 5.19 17.37 -7.37
N LEU A 290 5.95 18.26 -6.72
CA LEU A 290 7.27 17.93 -6.18
C LEU A 290 7.12 16.59 -5.45
N SER A 291 8.00 15.63 -5.75
CA SER A 291 7.99 14.29 -5.14
C SER A 291 7.68 14.44 -3.66
N ILE A 292 6.46 14.10 -3.24
CA ILE A 292 6.00 14.42 -1.88
C ILE A 292 6.70 13.47 -0.95
N ASP A 293 7.85 13.90 -0.48
CA ASP A 293 8.69 13.17 0.41
C ASP A 293 8.19 13.40 1.84
N ARG A 294 6.97 12.93 2.12
CA ARG A 294 6.16 13.37 3.27
C ARG A 294 6.93 13.27 4.57
N ASP A 295 7.23 14.42 5.16
CA ASP A 295 7.92 14.52 6.43
C ASP A 295 7.12 13.85 7.55
N SER A 296 5.79 13.99 7.53
CA SER A 296 4.88 13.25 8.41
C SER A 296 5.11 11.74 8.36
N LEU A 297 5.15 11.16 7.16
CA LEU A 297 5.36 9.73 7.01
C LEU A 297 6.77 9.33 7.44
N ALA A 298 7.78 10.17 7.14
CA ALA A 298 9.16 9.93 7.48
C ALA A 298 9.41 9.94 8.99
N GLU A 299 8.72 10.81 9.75
CA GLU A 299 8.78 10.86 11.21
C GLU A 299 8.19 9.60 11.86
N GLU A 300 7.16 9.03 11.22
CA GLU A 300 6.48 7.79 11.65
C GLU A 300 7.20 6.51 11.19
N LEU A 301 8.21 6.61 10.31
CA LEU A 301 9.01 5.45 9.93
C LEU A 301 9.74 4.87 11.14
N ASN A 302 9.95 3.56 11.13
CA ASN A 302 10.81 2.91 12.12
C ASN A 302 12.17 3.60 12.16
N SER A 303 12.69 3.84 13.36
CA SER A 303 14.02 4.39 13.61
C SER A 303 14.84 3.44 14.51
N SER A 304 16.12 3.71 14.67
CA SER A 304 16.94 3.18 15.77
C SER A 304 17.24 4.31 16.73
N GLU A 305 17.02 4.09 18.03
CA GLU A 305 17.37 5.08 19.05
C GLU A 305 18.86 5.41 19.04
N GLU A 306 19.71 4.44 18.72
CA GLU A 306 21.15 4.65 18.55
C GLU A 306 21.46 5.55 17.35
N GLU A 307 20.87 5.27 16.18
CA GLU A 307 21.05 6.10 14.98
C GLU A 307 20.49 7.51 15.17
N VAL A 308 19.34 7.67 15.83
CA VAL A 308 18.77 8.98 16.15
C VAL A 308 19.77 9.79 16.97
N LYS A 309 20.37 9.19 18.01
CA LYS A 309 21.39 9.85 18.83
C LYS A 309 22.64 10.21 18.03
N GLU A 310 23.09 9.33 17.13
CA GLU A 310 24.20 9.64 16.23
C GLU A 310 23.90 10.86 15.34
N PHE A 311 22.69 10.95 14.78
CA PHE A 311 22.26 12.10 13.99
C PHE A 311 22.09 13.37 14.84
N GLU A 312 21.60 13.27 16.08
CA GLU A 312 21.57 14.41 17.00
C GLU A 312 22.98 14.97 17.28
N VAL A 313 23.98 14.09 17.46
CA VAL A 313 25.38 14.49 17.62
C VAL A 313 25.91 15.18 16.37
N LEU A 314 25.55 14.70 15.16
CA LEU A 314 25.94 15.34 13.90
C LEU A 314 25.33 16.74 13.76
N ILE A 315 24.05 16.91 14.11
CA ILE A 315 23.38 18.21 14.14
C ILE A 315 24.10 19.17 15.09
N ASP A 316 24.48 18.70 16.28
CA ASP A 316 25.21 19.52 17.27
C ASP A 316 26.62 19.89 16.82
N ALA A 317 27.26 19.03 16.01
CA ALA A 317 28.54 19.30 15.37
C ALA A 317 28.42 20.20 14.11
N GLY A 318 27.21 20.58 13.70
CA GLY A 318 26.97 21.37 12.49
C GLY A 318 27.15 20.59 11.18
N ASN A 319 27.14 19.26 11.23
CA ASN A 319 27.15 18.41 10.04
C ASN A 319 25.71 18.05 9.65
N PHE A 320 25.24 18.66 8.57
CA PHE A 320 23.86 18.51 8.13
C PHE A 320 23.65 17.52 6.97
N GLU A 321 24.73 16.92 6.48
CA GLU A 321 24.64 15.95 5.40
C GLU A 321 24.07 14.63 5.93
N ALA A 322 22.94 14.21 5.37
CA ALA A 322 22.45 12.85 5.51
C ALA A 322 22.57 12.15 4.15
N PRO A 323 23.53 11.21 3.98
CA PRO A 323 23.71 10.54 2.70
C PRO A 323 22.46 9.75 2.32
N ASP A 324 22.26 9.57 1.03
CA ASP A 324 21.34 8.55 0.50
C ASP A 324 21.89 7.17 0.88
N LYS A 325 21.63 6.69 2.09
CA LYS A 325 21.90 5.29 2.40
C LYS A 325 20.93 4.46 1.56
N GLU A 326 21.47 3.74 0.59
CA GLU A 326 20.74 2.73 -0.20
C GLU A 326 20.10 1.64 0.69
N GLY A 327 20.45 1.59 1.98
CA GLY A 327 19.87 0.75 3.01
C GLY A 327 18.83 1.44 3.90
N VAL A 328 17.58 0.95 3.77
CA VAL A 328 16.51 0.92 4.77
C VAL A 328 15.82 2.26 5.10
N SER A 329 14.48 2.24 5.03
CA SER A 329 13.57 3.24 5.61
C SER A 329 13.88 3.58 7.09
N LYS A 330 14.71 2.76 7.75
CA LYS A 330 15.22 2.94 9.10
C LYS A 330 16.18 4.11 9.25
N THR A 331 17.20 4.22 8.39
CA THR A 331 18.18 5.33 8.49
C THR A 331 17.50 6.67 8.27
N ARG A 332 16.61 6.75 7.25
CA ARG A 332 15.84 7.96 6.99
C ARG A 332 14.88 8.27 8.14
N GLY A 333 14.19 7.27 8.68
CA GLY A 333 13.34 7.46 9.87
C GLY A 333 14.14 8.00 11.06
N SER A 334 15.31 7.42 11.34
CA SER A 334 16.21 7.90 12.40
C SER A 334 16.69 9.34 12.17
N ALA A 335 17.13 9.65 10.95
CA ALA A 335 17.59 10.98 10.58
C ALA A 335 16.46 12.02 10.64
N GLN A 336 15.28 11.67 10.12
CA GLN A 336 14.09 12.50 10.18
C GLN A 336 13.66 12.75 11.62
N GLN A 337 13.67 11.73 12.49
CA GLN A 337 13.29 11.92 13.89
C GLN A 337 14.26 12.83 14.64
N ALA A 338 15.57 12.73 14.39
CA ALA A 338 16.57 13.62 14.96
C ALA A 338 16.35 15.09 14.50
N PHE A 339 16.17 15.29 13.19
CA PHE A 339 15.82 16.59 12.60
C PHE A 339 14.51 17.14 13.19
N ALA A 340 13.45 16.33 13.17
CA ALA A 340 12.12 16.75 13.57
C ALA A 340 12.05 17.12 15.04
N LYS A 341 12.72 16.36 15.90
CA LYS A 341 12.85 16.68 17.32
C LYS A 341 13.53 18.04 17.50
N ARG A 342 14.65 18.29 16.82
CA ARG A 342 15.35 19.58 16.89
C ARG A 342 14.50 20.75 16.44
N VAL A 343 13.81 20.61 15.30
CA VAL A 343 12.91 21.64 14.78
C VAL A 343 11.78 21.90 15.77
N LYS A 344 11.06 20.87 16.22
CA LYS A 344 9.94 21.02 17.17
C LYS A 344 10.38 21.64 18.49
N ASP A 345 11.54 21.25 19.02
CA ASP A 345 12.14 21.85 20.21
C ASP A 345 12.41 23.35 20.00
N ASN A 346 12.97 23.74 18.86
CA ASN A 346 13.25 25.13 18.53
C ASN A 346 11.98 26.00 18.48
N TYR A 347 10.86 25.45 18.03
CA TYR A 347 9.54 26.12 18.03
C TYR A 347 8.77 25.97 19.35
N GLY A 348 9.32 25.27 20.34
CA GLY A 348 8.67 25.02 21.63
C GLY A 348 7.43 24.14 21.49
N TRP A 349 7.44 23.20 20.55
CA TRP A 349 6.34 22.29 20.21
C TRP A 349 5.06 23.05 19.86
N ARG A 350 5.17 24.04 18.97
CA ARG A 350 4.03 24.79 18.45
C ARG A 350 4.15 25.01 16.94
N CYS A 351 3.04 24.88 16.24
CA CYS A 351 2.95 25.25 14.83
C CYS A 351 3.30 26.74 14.65
N ALA A 352 4.19 27.02 13.70
CA ALA A 352 4.69 28.35 13.38
C ALA A 352 3.59 29.28 12.85
N LEU A 353 2.54 28.73 12.24
CA LEU A 353 1.45 29.51 11.64
C LEU A 353 0.18 29.53 12.51
N THR A 354 -0.29 28.35 12.93
CA THR A 354 -1.59 28.22 13.62
C THR A 354 -1.47 28.29 15.15
N GLY A 355 -0.27 28.13 15.71
CA GLY A 355 -0.05 28.08 17.15
C GLY A 355 -0.51 26.79 17.85
N ILE A 356 -1.07 25.82 17.11
CA ILE A 356 -1.42 24.49 17.63
C ILE A 356 -0.21 23.91 18.38
N SER A 357 -0.45 23.35 19.57
CA SER A 357 0.60 22.77 20.42
C SER A 357 0.36 21.31 20.81
N SER A 358 -0.71 20.70 20.30
CA SER A 358 -0.96 19.27 20.44
C SER A 358 0.05 18.51 19.59
N ARG A 359 0.89 17.70 20.23
CA ARG A 359 2.11 17.13 19.62
C ARG A 359 1.82 16.23 18.43
N GLU A 360 0.74 15.48 18.51
CA GLU A 360 0.23 14.57 17.48
C GLU A 360 -0.22 15.29 16.20
N PHE A 361 -0.38 16.62 16.23
CA PHE A 361 -0.71 17.42 15.07
C PHE A 361 0.49 18.16 14.47
N LEU A 362 1.69 18.00 15.03
CA LEU A 362 2.89 18.74 14.61
C LEU A 362 3.79 17.92 13.72
N ILE A 363 4.26 18.53 12.64
CA ILE A 363 5.23 17.98 11.69
C ILE A 363 6.40 18.97 11.60
N ALA A 364 7.61 18.47 11.50
CA ALA A 364 8.76 19.26 11.09
C ALA A 364 8.88 19.19 9.56
N SER A 365 8.35 20.21 8.90
CA SER A 365 8.31 20.32 7.45
C SER A 365 9.63 20.86 6.90
N HIS A 366 10.21 20.18 5.93
CA HIS A 366 11.37 20.65 5.19
C HIS A 366 11.01 21.79 4.25
N ILE A 367 11.82 22.86 4.28
CA ILE A 367 11.68 23.98 3.34
C ILE A 367 12.14 23.53 1.95
N VAL A 368 13.40 23.13 1.82
CA VAL A 368 13.92 22.43 0.64
C VAL A 368 13.69 20.95 0.86
N PRO A 369 12.90 20.27 -0.01
CA PRO A 369 12.53 18.87 0.19
C PRO A 369 13.74 17.97 0.39
N TRP A 370 13.57 16.96 1.23
CA TRP A 370 14.60 15.96 1.54
C TRP A 370 15.26 15.34 0.30
N SER A 371 14.49 15.09 -0.77
CA SER A 371 14.98 14.53 -2.03
C SER A 371 15.86 15.47 -2.86
N VAL A 372 15.84 16.78 -2.60
CA VAL A 372 16.49 17.79 -3.45
C VAL A 372 17.95 18.01 -3.07
N ASP A 373 18.27 17.99 -1.78
CA ASP A 373 19.61 18.37 -1.32
C ASP A 373 20.01 17.62 -0.05
N LYS A 374 20.88 16.63 -0.23
CA LYS A 374 21.35 15.78 0.87
C LYS A 374 22.19 16.50 1.91
N THR A 375 22.78 17.65 1.57
CA THR A 375 23.74 18.37 2.42
C THR A 375 23.08 19.16 3.54
N ILE A 376 21.77 19.38 3.45
CA ILE A 376 20.98 20.22 4.38
C ILE A 376 19.81 19.46 5.02
N ARG A 377 19.79 18.14 4.93
CA ARG A 377 18.71 17.27 5.41
C ARG A 377 18.56 17.27 6.93
N LEU A 378 19.65 17.47 7.64
CA LEU A 378 19.63 17.53 9.11
C LEU A 378 19.70 18.98 9.61
N ASP A 379 19.75 19.98 8.72
CA ASP A 379 19.86 21.38 9.11
C ASP A 379 18.52 21.87 9.67
N PRO A 380 18.42 22.23 10.96
CA PRO A 380 17.17 22.75 11.52
C PRO A 380 16.71 24.07 10.89
N ALA A 381 17.61 24.84 10.26
CA ALA A 381 17.26 26.02 9.48
C ALA A 381 16.55 25.68 8.15
N ASN A 382 16.58 24.42 7.73
CA ASN A 382 15.76 23.85 6.66
C ASN A 382 14.41 23.32 7.16
N GLY A 383 14.03 23.57 8.42
CA GLY A 383 12.80 23.06 9.02
C GLY A 383 11.85 24.12 9.54
N ILE A 384 10.54 23.88 9.39
CA ILE A 384 9.46 24.66 9.99
C ILE A 384 8.52 23.72 10.72
N CYS A 385 8.22 24.01 11.99
CA CYS A 385 7.20 23.26 12.72
C CYS A 385 5.81 23.70 12.24
N LEU A 386 5.07 22.82 11.57
CA LEU A 386 3.74 23.09 11.01
C LEU A 386 2.72 22.11 11.55
N SER A 387 1.44 22.49 11.52
CA SER A 387 0.34 21.57 11.80
C SER A 387 0.02 20.72 10.56
N VAL A 388 -0.48 19.50 10.71
CA VAL A 388 -0.77 18.55 9.60
C VAL A 388 -1.39 19.18 8.35
N LEU A 389 -2.44 19.98 8.51
CA LEU A 389 -3.12 20.61 7.37
C LEU A 389 -2.22 21.67 6.69
N VAL A 390 -1.53 22.48 7.48
CA VAL A 390 -0.66 23.56 6.98
C VAL A 390 0.60 23.00 6.34
N ASP A 391 1.20 21.96 6.93
CA ASP A 391 2.29 21.20 6.32
C ASP A 391 1.88 20.72 4.93
N ARG A 392 0.71 20.07 4.82
CA ARG A 392 0.21 19.59 3.54
C ARG A 392 -0.04 20.72 2.55
N ALA A 393 -0.64 21.82 2.98
CA ALA A 393 -0.84 22.98 2.11
C ALA A 393 0.50 23.59 1.64
N PHE A 394 1.52 23.60 2.50
CA PHE A 394 2.87 24.04 2.15
C PHE A 394 3.55 23.08 1.18
N GLU A 395 3.51 21.76 1.42
CA GLU A 395 4.07 20.70 0.58
C GLU A 395 3.54 20.77 -0.86
N TYR A 396 2.23 21.00 -1.02
CA TYR A 396 1.55 21.09 -2.32
C TYR A 396 1.66 22.48 -2.98
N GLY A 397 2.35 23.43 -2.34
CA GLY A 397 2.57 24.78 -2.88
C GLY A 397 1.32 25.67 -2.84
N TYR A 398 0.35 25.36 -1.99
CA TYR A 398 -0.81 26.20 -1.74
C TYR A 398 -0.44 27.39 -0.86
N ILE A 399 0.60 27.18 -0.04
CA ILE A 399 1.21 28.19 0.81
C ILE A 399 2.65 28.40 0.37
N TYR A 400 3.10 29.65 0.31
CA TYR A 400 4.51 30.01 0.19
C TYR A 400 4.87 31.08 1.21
N ILE A 401 6.17 31.15 1.53
CA ILE A 401 6.70 32.03 2.57
C ILE A 401 7.72 32.95 1.93
N ASN A 402 7.61 34.26 2.14
CA ASN A 402 8.53 35.28 1.61
C ASN A 402 9.79 35.44 2.47
N ASP A 403 10.73 36.25 1.99
CA ASP A 403 12.00 36.53 2.68
C ASP A 403 11.83 37.30 4.00
N ASP A 404 10.70 37.97 4.20
CA ASP A 404 10.30 38.61 5.46
C ASP A 404 9.49 37.67 6.38
N TYR A 405 9.41 36.39 6.03
CA TYR A 405 8.65 35.35 6.71
C TYR A 405 7.12 35.55 6.71
N THR A 406 6.61 36.42 5.84
CA THR A 406 5.17 36.51 5.58
C THR A 406 4.71 35.31 4.77
N VAL A 407 3.54 34.79 5.16
CA VAL A 407 2.89 33.65 4.54
C VAL A 407 1.89 34.17 3.52
N HIS A 408 1.87 33.56 2.34
CA HIS A 408 0.86 33.83 1.32
C HIS A 408 0.21 32.56 0.83
N ILE A 409 -1.06 32.70 0.47
CA ILE A 409 -1.86 31.59 -0.04
C ILE A 409 -2.14 31.81 -1.52
N LEU A 410 -1.94 30.76 -2.31
CA LEU A 410 -2.21 30.78 -3.74
C LEU A 410 -3.73 30.61 -3.97
N PRO A 411 -4.47 31.65 -4.40
CA PRO A 411 -5.93 31.58 -4.43
C PRO A 411 -6.46 30.54 -5.43
N SER A 412 -5.75 30.36 -6.55
CA SER A 412 -6.10 29.36 -7.55
C SER A 412 -5.95 27.92 -7.07
N ALA A 413 -5.16 27.68 -6.03
CA ALA A 413 -4.92 26.34 -5.49
C ALA A 413 -6.01 25.89 -4.50
N ILE A 414 -6.74 26.84 -3.91
CA ILE A 414 -7.83 26.59 -2.96
C ILE A 414 -9.21 26.87 -3.57
N ALA A 415 -9.26 27.42 -4.78
CA ALA A 415 -10.51 27.76 -5.46
C ALA A 415 -11.41 26.53 -5.65
N GLY A 416 -12.67 26.65 -5.25
CA GLY A 416 -13.67 25.59 -5.40
C GLY A 416 -13.78 24.63 -4.21
N ASP A 417 -12.87 24.72 -3.22
CA ASP A 417 -12.98 24.04 -1.94
C ASP A 417 -13.25 25.09 -0.84
N VAL A 418 -14.54 25.32 -0.56
CA VAL A 418 -14.99 26.36 0.39
C VAL A 418 -14.42 26.13 1.78
N ALA A 419 -14.34 24.89 2.24
CA ALA A 419 -13.87 24.57 3.59
C ALA A 419 -12.36 24.82 3.72
N LEU A 420 -11.59 24.44 2.71
CA LEU A 420 -10.15 24.70 2.68
C LEU A 420 -9.85 26.20 2.56
N GLU A 421 -10.61 26.92 1.74
CA GLU A 421 -10.51 28.38 1.62
C GLU A 421 -10.80 29.06 2.95
N GLU A 422 -11.92 28.76 3.59
CA GLU A 422 -12.29 29.32 4.90
C GLU A 422 -11.22 29.05 5.97
N TYR A 423 -10.62 27.86 5.95
CA TYR A 423 -9.57 27.48 6.89
C TYR A 423 -8.26 28.24 6.64
N LEU A 424 -7.80 28.31 5.39
CA LEU A 424 -6.48 28.86 5.08
C LEU A 424 -6.47 30.38 5.03
N ARG A 425 -7.51 31.00 4.47
CA ARG A 425 -7.58 32.45 4.19
C ARG A 425 -7.16 33.37 5.35
N PRO A 426 -7.48 33.10 6.63
CA PRO A 426 -7.03 33.94 7.75
C PRO A 426 -5.50 34.04 7.90
N PHE A 427 -4.75 33.12 7.31
CA PHE A 427 -3.29 33.08 7.39
C PHE A 427 -2.58 33.80 6.23
N ASP A 428 -3.30 34.28 5.21
CA ASP A 428 -2.72 35.07 4.14
C ASP A 428 -2.25 36.43 4.68
N GLY A 429 -0.98 36.76 4.47
CA GLY A 429 -0.32 37.93 5.05
C GLY A 429 0.14 37.76 6.51
N ALA A 430 -0.09 36.61 7.14
CA ALA A 430 0.39 36.35 8.50
C ALA A 430 1.91 36.15 8.52
N THR A 431 2.59 36.65 9.55
CA THR A 431 4.02 36.37 9.76
C THR A 431 4.18 35.08 10.56
N LEU A 432 5.09 34.20 10.12
CA LEU A 432 5.43 33.01 10.88
C LEU A 432 5.97 33.38 12.28
N ARG A 433 5.54 32.63 13.29
CA ARG A 433 6.20 32.63 14.60
C ARG A 433 7.63 32.11 14.41
N MET A 434 8.62 32.91 14.77
CA MET A 434 10.02 32.51 14.68
C MET A 434 10.41 31.49 15.77
N PRO A 435 11.31 30.54 15.46
CA PRO A 435 11.86 29.65 16.46
C PRO A 435 12.82 30.38 17.39
N SER A 436 13.04 29.80 18.58
CA SER A 436 14.00 30.30 19.57
C SER A 436 15.46 30.15 19.14
N LYS A 437 15.75 29.22 18.23
CA LYS A 437 17.07 28.95 17.63
C LYS A 437 16.90 28.57 16.16
N GLN A 438 17.96 28.78 15.36
CA GLN A 438 18.05 28.33 13.96
C GLN A 438 16.82 28.72 13.13
N ARG A 439 16.74 30.01 12.78
CA ARG A 439 15.63 30.54 11.97
C ARG A 439 15.62 29.90 10.58
N PRO A 440 14.44 29.79 9.92
CA PRO A 440 14.35 29.37 8.53
C PRO A 440 15.32 30.16 7.65
N ASN A 441 16.18 29.45 6.93
CA ASN A 441 17.20 30.06 6.08
C ASN A 441 16.52 30.71 4.85
N LEU A 442 16.86 31.97 4.58
CA LEU A 442 16.28 32.74 3.47
C LEU A 442 16.57 32.11 2.10
N ASP A 443 17.75 31.54 1.91
CA ASP A 443 18.10 30.89 0.65
C ASP A 443 17.31 29.60 0.44
N TYR A 444 16.96 28.88 1.51
CA TYR A 444 16.08 27.71 1.42
C TYR A 444 14.65 28.13 1.06
N LEU A 445 14.15 29.22 1.65
CA LEU A 445 12.83 29.78 1.30
C LEU A 445 12.77 30.24 -0.16
N ARG A 446 13.83 30.88 -0.66
CA ARG A 446 13.96 31.25 -2.09
C ARG A 446 13.92 30.02 -2.98
N ARG A 447 14.77 29.02 -2.70
CA ARG A 447 14.80 27.75 -3.43
C ARG A 447 13.43 27.09 -3.45
N ARG A 448 12.71 27.07 -2.32
CA ARG A 448 11.36 26.49 -2.23
C ARG A 448 10.35 27.19 -3.13
N ARG A 449 10.43 28.51 -3.33
CA ARG A 449 9.53 29.23 -4.24
C ARG A 449 9.82 29.00 -5.72
N GLU A 450 11.03 28.55 -6.04
CA GLU A 450 11.47 28.23 -7.41
C GLU A 450 11.11 26.79 -7.82
N LEU A 451 10.87 25.91 -6.85
CA LEU A 451 10.35 24.55 -7.02
C LEU A 451 8.84 24.57 -7.35
#